data_AF-A0A091C177-F1
#
_entry.id   AF-A0A091C177-F1
#
_cell.length_a   1.000
_cell.length_b   1.000
_cell.length_c   1.000
_cell.angle_alpha   90.00
_cell.angle_beta   90.00
_cell.angle_gamma   90.00
#
_symmetry.space_group_name_H-M   'P 1'
#
loop_
_entity.id
_entity.type
_entity.pdbx_description
1 polymer ?
#
loop_
_entity_poly.entity_id
_entity_poly.type
_entity_poly.pdbx_seq_one_letter_code
_entity_poly.pdbx_strand_id
1 'polypeptide(L)'
;MTIIDTKKIRKLLNSDLTSYRVAQLTKVKQPVYYRYQKGQTPIENMTLKVASELMKIVEMEENTMDRMEILKFKNLMNTYANEDGTMDLEFQSTDKTVFIRNVEAEEAVNDEFYWDDKNNVQKAIDEADSEDIEEVE
;
A
#
# COMPACT_ATOMS: atom_id res chain seq x y z
N MET A 1 -4.57 -18.06 11.89
CA MET A 1 -3.31 -18.82 11.77
C MET A 1 -2.56 -18.22 10.59
N THR A 2 -1.44 -17.54 10.82
CA THR A 2 -0.65 -16.92 9.73
C THR A 2 -0.04 -18.03 8.88
N ILE A 3 -0.34 -18.04 7.59
CA ILE A 3 0.28 -18.97 6.63
C ILE A 3 1.65 -18.41 6.30
N ILE A 4 2.71 -19.22 6.47
CA ILE A 4 4.08 -18.79 6.17
C ILE A 4 4.39 -19.10 4.70
N ASP A 5 4.61 -18.06 3.90
CA ASP A 5 5.07 -18.18 2.51
C ASP A 5 6.51 -17.67 2.38
N THR A 6 7.45 -18.60 2.21
CA THR A 6 8.88 -18.30 2.09
C THR A 6 9.24 -17.56 0.80
N LYS A 7 8.45 -17.67 -0.26
CA LYS A 7 8.68 -16.90 -1.50
C LYS A 7 8.39 -15.43 -1.27
N LYS A 8 7.30 -15.11 -0.57
CA LYS A 8 6.94 -13.73 -0.22
C LYS A 8 7.95 -13.12 0.74
N ILE A 9 8.38 -13.86 1.76
CA ILE A 9 9.45 -13.41 2.67
C ILE A 9 10.74 -13.14 1.89
N ARG A 10 11.09 -13.96 0.89
CA ARG A 10 12.26 -13.73 0.04
C ARG A 10 12.13 -12.45 -0.79
N LYS A 11 10.93 -12.13 -1.31
CA LYS A 11 10.67 -10.86 -1.98
C LYS A 11 10.87 -9.68 -1.03
N LEU A 12 10.33 -9.76 0.19
CA LEU A 12 10.52 -8.75 1.25
C LEU A 12 12.00 -8.57 1.64
N LEU A 13 12.78 -9.64 1.74
CA LEU A 13 14.21 -9.56 2.07
C LEU A 13 15.04 -8.88 0.96
N ASN A 14 14.54 -8.91 -0.28
CA ASN A 14 15.19 -8.31 -1.44
C ASN A 14 14.61 -6.93 -1.80
N SER A 15 13.69 -6.39 -1.02
CA SER A 15 13.13 -5.05 -1.26
C SER A 15 14.02 -3.95 -0.67
N ASP A 16 13.66 -2.69 -0.93
CA ASP A 16 14.33 -1.52 -0.38
C ASP A 16 13.99 -1.26 1.11
N LEU A 17 13.22 -2.16 1.74
CA LEU A 17 12.83 -2.02 3.13
C LEU A 17 14.06 -2.13 4.05
N THR A 18 14.27 -1.08 4.86
CA THR A 18 15.42 -1.03 5.75
C THR A 18 15.22 -1.93 6.97
N SER A 19 16.32 -2.51 7.46
CA SER A 19 16.27 -3.31 8.69
C SER A 19 15.77 -2.52 9.91
N TYR A 20 15.94 -1.19 9.91
CA TYR A 20 15.41 -0.29 10.94
C TYR A 20 13.88 -0.25 10.87
N ARG A 21 13.31 -0.04 9.69
CA ARG A 21 11.86 0.01 9.50
C ARG A 21 11.19 -1.33 9.88
N VAL A 22 11.79 -2.45 9.51
CA VAL A 22 11.29 -3.79 9.91
C VAL A 22 11.22 -3.92 11.43
N ALA A 23 12.22 -3.43 12.16
CA ALA A 23 12.24 -3.49 13.62
C ALA A 23 11.21 -2.56 14.29
N GLN A 24 10.75 -1.51 13.61
CA GLN A 24 9.63 -0.67 14.07
C GLN A 24 8.29 -1.37 13.85
N LEU A 25 8.14 -2.07 12.73
CA LEU A 25 6.88 -2.72 12.35
C LEU A 25 6.68 -4.09 13.01
N THR A 26 7.75 -4.70 13.53
CA THR A 26 7.72 -6.09 14.00
C THR A 26 8.55 -6.29 15.26
N LYS A 27 8.43 -7.48 15.86
CA LYS A 27 9.30 -7.89 16.98
C LYS A 27 10.66 -8.45 16.53
N VAL A 28 11.00 -8.35 15.24
CA VAL A 28 12.28 -8.82 14.71
C VAL A 28 13.35 -7.76 14.95
N LYS A 29 14.40 -8.14 15.68
CA LYS A 29 15.53 -7.24 15.95
C LYS A 29 16.26 -6.89 14.65
N GLN A 30 16.69 -5.64 14.50
CA GLN A 30 17.41 -5.14 13.32
C GLN A 30 18.58 -6.04 12.88
N PRO A 31 19.48 -6.52 13.76
CA PRO A 31 20.60 -7.37 13.34
C PRO A 31 20.14 -8.75 12.81
N VAL A 32 18.99 -9.24 13.27
CA VAL A 32 18.43 -10.53 12.83
C VAL A 32 17.94 -10.41 11.40
N TYR A 33 17.11 -9.40 11.09
CA TYR A 33 16.64 -9.17 9.72
C TYR A 33 17.80 -8.86 8.77
N TYR A 34 18.75 -8.00 9.19
CA TYR A 34 19.92 -7.64 8.38
C TYR A 34 20.73 -8.86 7.92
N ARG A 35 20.91 -9.86 8.79
CA ARG A 35 21.60 -11.11 8.43
C ARG A 35 20.89 -11.89 7.32
N TYR A 36 19.57 -11.98 7.37
CA TYR A 36 18.79 -12.61 6.30
C TYR A 36 18.85 -11.79 5.01
N GLN A 37 18.69 -10.46 5.11
CA GLN A 37 18.73 -9.53 3.97
C GLN A 37 20.09 -9.59 3.24
N LYS A 38 21.20 -9.74 3.97
CA LYS A 38 22.55 -9.89 3.40
C LYS A 38 22.91 -11.34 3.03
N GLY A 39 22.00 -12.29 3.18
CA GLY A 39 22.27 -13.71 2.92
C GLY A 39 23.28 -14.35 3.87
N GLN A 40 23.62 -13.70 5.00
CA GLN A 40 24.53 -14.24 6.02
C GLN A 40 23.88 -15.40 6.78
N THR A 41 22.55 -15.49 6.76
CA THR A 41 21.79 -16.62 7.31
C THR A 41 20.80 -17.09 6.24
N PRO A 42 20.80 -18.38 5.87
CA PRO A 42 19.84 -18.93 4.93
C PRO A 42 18.41 -18.77 5.46
N ILE A 43 17.44 -18.52 4.56
CA ILE A 43 16.02 -18.37 4.95
C ILE A 43 15.46 -19.69 5.51
N GLU A 44 16.04 -20.82 5.11
CA GLU A 44 15.71 -22.16 5.58
C GLU A 44 16.02 -22.33 7.08
N ASN A 45 16.91 -21.50 7.64
CA ASN A 45 17.24 -21.48 9.06
C ASN A 45 16.39 -20.46 9.85
N MET A 46 15.38 -19.84 9.22
CA MET A 46 14.51 -18.87 9.87
C MET A 46 13.58 -19.54 10.89
N THR A 47 13.50 -18.97 12.09
CA THR A 47 12.54 -19.44 13.09
C THR A 47 11.11 -19.09 12.69
N LEU A 48 10.15 -19.94 13.05
CA LEU A 48 8.72 -19.69 12.79
C LEU A 48 8.24 -18.34 13.36
N LYS A 49 8.78 -17.93 14.51
CA LYS A 49 8.49 -16.62 15.11
C LYS A 49 8.92 -15.46 14.22
N VAL A 50 10.14 -15.51 13.66
CA VAL A 50 10.62 -14.48 12.74
C VAL A 50 9.82 -14.51 11.44
N ALA A 51 9.59 -15.70 10.88
CA ALA A 51 8.81 -15.85 9.65
C ALA A 51 7.38 -15.29 9.81
N SER A 52 6.70 -15.60 10.92
CA SER A 52 5.36 -15.07 11.20
C SER A 52 5.34 -13.55 11.35
N GLU A 53 6.34 -12.95 11.98
CA GLU A 53 6.43 -11.50 12.11
C GLU A 53 6.70 -10.81 10.76
N LEU A 54 7.53 -11.40 9.90
CA LEU A 54 7.77 -10.87 8.55
C LEU A 54 6.55 -11.02 7.64
N MET A 55 5.79 -12.11 7.77
CA MET A 55 4.53 -12.27 7.03
C MET A 55 3.51 -11.18 7.35
N LYS A 56 3.52 -10.59 8.57
CA LYS A 56 2.63 -9.46 8.87
C LYS A 56 2.92 -8.25 7.97
N ILE A 57 4.20 -7.97 7.69
CA ILE A 57 4.57 -6.88 6.77
C ILE A 57 4.08 -7.20 5.37
N VAL A 58 4.30 -8.43 4.91
CA VAL A 58 3.83 -8.89 3.60
C VAL A 58 2.31 -8.74 3.48
N GLU A 59 1.56 -9.17 4.51
CA GLU A 59 0.09 -9.05 4.55
C GLU A 59 -0.35 -7.58 4.58
N MET A 60 0.39 -6.69 5.27
CA MET A 60 0.11 -5.25 5.23
C MET A 60 0.33 -4.68 3.83
N GLU A 61 1.46 -4.98 3.19
CA GLU A 61 1.74 -4.53 1.82
C GLU A 61 0.72 -5.09 0.82
N GLU A 62 0.33 -6.36 0.93
CA GLU A 62 -0.69 -6.98 0.09
C GLU A 62 -2.07 -6.40 0.35
N ASN A 63 -2.47 -6.13 1.59
CA ASN A 63 -3.75 -5.48 1.87
C ASN A 63 -3.77 -4.03 1.36
N THR A 64 -2.65 -3.30 1.45
CA THR A 64 -2.54 -1.97 0.84
C THR A 64 -2.62 -2.08 -0.68
N MET A 65 -1.88 -3.01 -1.31
CA MET A 65 -1.94 -3.23 -2.76
C MET A 65 -3.33 -3.66 -3.23
N ASP A 66 -4.00 -4.59 -2.54
CA ASP A 66 -5.35 -5.06 -2.86
C ASP A 66 -6.37 -3.93 -2.69
N ARG A 67 -6.25 -3.11 -1.63
CA ARG A 67 -7.06 -1.89 -1.46
C ARG A 67 -6.83 -0.96 -2.65
N MET A 68 -5.58 -0.67 -3.00
CA MET A 68 -5.30 0.19 -4.15
C MET A 68 -5.81 -0.43 -5.46
N GLU A 69 -5.62 -1.73 -5.71
CA GLU A 69 -6.11 -2.46 -6.89
C GLU A 69 -7.64 -2.46 -7.03
N ILE A 70 -8.36 -2.50 -5.91
CA ILE A 70 -9.81 -2.30 -5.86
C ILE A 70 -10.20 -0.85 -6.19
N LEU A 71 -9.42 0.15 -5.78
CA LEU A 71 -9.69 1.56 -6.10
C LEU A 71 -9.35 1.91 -7.56
N LYS A 72 -8.45 1.16 -8.20
CA LYS A 72 -7.68 1.58 -9.39
C LYS A 72 -8.41 1.86 -10.71
N PHE A 73 -9.75 1.84 -10.82
CA PHE A 73 -10.50 2.51 -11.91
C PHE A 73 -12.00 2.20 -11.89
N LYS A 74 -12.36 0.93 -11.66
CA LYS A 74 -13.74 0.45 -11.90
C LYS A 74 -14.76 0.98 -10.88
N ASN A 75 -14.25 1.53 -9.80
CA ASN A 75 -15.01 1.85 -8.61
C ASN A 75 -15.01 3.34 -8.30
N LEU A 76 -14.36 4.19 -9.11
CA LEU A 76 -14.48 5.64 -8.96
C LEU A 76 -15.93 6.03 -9.28
N MET A 77 -16.63 6.54 -8.28
CA MET A 77 -18.05 6.89 -8.35
C MET A 77 -18.25 8.38 -8.59
N ASN A 78 -17.53 9.21 -7.83
CA ASN A 78 -17.65 10.65 -7.87
C ASN A 78 -16.28 11.31 -7.72
N THR A 79 -16.19 12.54 -8.21
CA THR A 79 -15.05 13.43 -8.02
C THR A 79 -15.56 14.79 -7.54
N TYR A 80 -14.95 15.33 -6.51
CA TYR A 80 -15.35 16.62 -5.91
C TYR A 80 -14.20 17.60 -5.99
N ALA A 81 -14.45 18.80 -6.47
CA ALA A 81 -13.45 19.88 -6.47
C ALA A 81 -13.49 20.62 -5.13
N ASN A 82 -12.33 20.79 -4.50
CA ASN A 82 -12.16 21.56 -3.27
C ASN A 82 -11.86 23.03 -3.58
N GLU A 83 -12.05 23.91 -2.59
CA GLU A 83 -11.84 25.36 -2.75
C GLU A 83 -10.36 25.72 -3.00
N ASP A 84 -9.43 24.87 -2.58
CA ASP A 84 -7.99 25.06 -2.75
C ASP A 84 -7.45 24.55 -4.10
N GLY A 85 -8.33 24.03 -4.96
CA GLY A 85 -7.98 23.51 -6.28
C GLY A 85 -7.57 22.03 -6.28
N THR A 86 -7.60 21.36 -5.13
CA THR A 86 -7.44 19.90 -5.05
C THR A 86 -8.77 19.19 -5.36
N MET A 87 -8.69 17.88 -5.55
CA MET A 87 -9.85 17.03 -5.84
C MET A 87 -9.98 15.91 -4.79
N ASP A 88 -11.20 15.62 -4.37
CA ASP A 88 -11.52 14.42 -3.61
C ASP A 88 -12.10 13.35 -4.55
N LEU A 89 -11.56 12.14 -4.49
CA LEU A 89 -12.00 11.00 -5.30
C LEU A 89 -12.74 9.99 -4.42
N GLU A 90 -13.98 9.67 -4.78
CA GLU A 90 -14.81 8.71 -4.05
C GLU A 90 -14.89 7.38 -4.79
N PHE A 91 -14.52 6.32 -4.10
CA PHE A 91 -14.51 4.97 -4.63
C PHE A 91 -15.43 4.04 -3.81
N GLN A 92 -16.11 3.13 -4.50
CA GLN A 92 -16.93 2.09 -3.87
C GLN A 92 -16.18 0.75 -3.79
N SER A 93 -15.82 0.31 -2.58
CA SER A 93 -15.42 -1.07 -2.33
C SER A 93 -16.66 -1.97 -2.15
N THR A 94 -16.43 -3.28 -2.04
CA THR A 94 -17.48 -4.28 -1.79
C THR A 94 -18.26 -4.01 -0.50
N ASP A 95 -17.59 -3.43 0.50
CA ASP A 95 -18.04 -3.35 1.89
C ASP A 95 -18.01 -1.94 2.50
N LYS A 96 -17.48 -0.95 1.77
CA LYS A 96 -17.26 0.41 2.28
C LYS A 96 -17.04 1.42 1.16
N THR A 97 -17.18 2.68 1.49
CA THR A 97 -16.78 3.80 0.64
C THR A 97 -15.38 4.26 1.04
N VAL A 98 -14.53 4.53 0.07
CA VAL A 98 -13.17 5.03 0.28
C VAL A 98 -13.02 6.37 -0.39
N PHE A 99 -12.49 7.35 0.32
CA PHE A 99 -12.14 8.66 -0.22
C PHE A 99 -10.63 8.80 -0.28
N ILE A 100 -10.14 9.33 -1.39
CA ILE A 100 -8.79 9.88 -1.49
C ILE A 100 -8.94 11.39 -1.52
N ARG A 101 -8.45 12.06 -0.48
CA ARG A 101 -8.59 13.50 -0.28
C ARG A 101 -7.43 14.27 -0.89
N ASN A 102 -7.65 15.55 -1.12
CA ASN A 102 -6.59 16.53 -1.44
C ASN A 102 -5.71 16.15 -2.66
N VAL A 103 -6.28 15.50 -3.67
CA VAL A 103 -5.53 15.08 -4.86
C VAL A 103 -5.16 16.30 -5.69
N GLU A 104 -3.86 16.53 -5.88
CA GLU A 104 -3.36 17.57 -6.78
C GLU A 104 -3.56 17.14 -8.25
N ALA A 105 -4.46 17.83 -8.96
CA ALA A 105 -4.76 17.53 -10.36
C ALA A 105 -5.09 18.82 -11.14
N GLU A 106 -4.09 19.67 -11.35
CA GLU A 106 -4.23 20.95 -12.08
C GLU A 106 -4.89 20.77 -13.46
N GLU A 107 -4.61 19.64 -14.14
CA GLU A 107 -5.16 19.32 -15.44
C GLU A 107 -6.67 18.95 -15.38
N ALA A 108 -7.13 18.37 -14.28
CA ALA A 108 -8.54 18.00 -14.08
C ALA A 108 -9.47 19.22 -13.99
N VAL A 109 -8.94 20.38 -13.56
CA VAL A 109 -9.71 21.63 -13.45
C VAL A 109 -10.24 22.09 -14.81
N ASN A 110 -9.52 21.75 -15.90
CA ASN A 110 -9.82 22.22 -17.25
C ASN A 110 -10.29 21.11 -18.19
N ASP A 111 -10.40 19.87 -17.69
CA ASP A 111 -10.82 18.71 -18.48
C ASP A 111 -11.80 17.84 -17.69
N GLU A 112 -13.07 17.93 -18.06
CA GLU A 112 -14.17 17.18 -17.44
C GLU A 112 -14.04 15.66 -17.62
N PHE A 113 -13.24 15.20 -18.59
CA PHE A 113 -12.98 13.77 -18.86
C PHE A 113 -11.65 13.29 -18.27
N TYR A 114 -10.91 14.14 -17.55
CA TYR A 114 -9.59 13.81 -17.03
C TYR A 114 -9.59 12.51 -16.21
N TRP A 115 -10.63 12.30 -15.39
CA TRP A 115 -10.77 11.11 -14.55
C TRP A 115 -11.37 9.89 -15.27
N ASP A 116 -11.82 10.03 -16.52
CA ASP A 116 -12.22 8.89 -17.35
C ASP A 116 -10.99 8.10 -17.85
N ASP A 117 -9.79 8.71 -17.82
CA ASP A 117 -8.54 8.00 -18.10
C ASP A 117 -8.08 7.21 -16.86
N LYS A 118 -8.01 5.89 -17.06
CA LYS A 118 -7.44 4.92 -16.11
C LYS A 118 -6.10 5.35 -15.54
N ASN A 119 -5.22 5.89 -16.37
CA ASN A 119 -3.87 6.24 -15.97
C ASN A 119 -3.86 7.43 -15.00
N ASN A 120 -4.80 8.37 -15.16
CA ASN A 120 -4.90 9.53 -14.28
C ASN A 120 -5.42 9.13 -12.90
N VAL A 121 -6.48 8.32 -12.86
CA VAL A 121 -7.01 7.74 -11.61
C VAL A 121 -5.94 6.89 -10.92
N GLN A 122 -5.24 6.05 -11.69
CA GLN A 122 -4.15 5.21 -11.20
C GLN A 122 -3.03 6.03 -10.55
N LYS A 123 -2.61 7.10 -11.24
CA LYS A 123 -1.57 8.00 -10.75
C LYS A 123 -1.99 8.67 -9.43
N ALA A 124 -3.21 9.20 -9.36
CA ALA A 124 -3.74 9.80 -8.14
C ALA A 124 -3.74 8.83 -6.95
N ILE A 125 -4.09 7.57 -7.19
CA ILE A 125 -4.07 6.53 -6.15
C ILE A 125 -2.64 6.18 -5.71
N ASP A 126 -1.70 6.08 -6.65
CA ASP A 126 -0.32 5.72 -6.33
C ASP A 126 0.45 6.84 -5.63
N GLU A 127 0.07 8.10 -5.88
CA GLU A 127 0.67 9.30 -5.28
C GLU A 127 0.00 9.72 -3.96
N ALA A 128 -1.15 9.13 -3.61
CA ALA A 128 -1.89 9.45 -2.40
C ALA A 128 -1.10 9.10 -1.13
N ASP A 129 -1.03 10.05 -0.18
CA ASP A 129 -0.57 9.74 1.16
C ASP A 129 -1.62 8.89 1.90
N SER A 130 -1.16 7.94 2.69
CA SER A 130 -1.99 7.14 3.58
C SER A 130 -2.82 7.96 4.57
N GLU A 131 -2.39 9.16 4.93
CA GLU A 131 -3.14 10.06 5.83
C GLU A 131 -4.35 10.72 5.13
N ASP A 132 -4.32 10.83 3.79
CA ASP A 132 -5.39 11.41 2.98
C ASP A 132 -6.40 10.35 2.50
N ILE A 133 -6.24 9.08 2.90
CA ILE A 133 -7.15 8.00 2.57
C ILE A 133 -8.12 7.77 3.73
N GLU A 134 -9.40 8.02 3.48
CA GLU A 134 -10.49 7.84 4.44
C GLU A 134 -11.36 6.63 4.05
N GLU A 135 -11.73 5.80 5.01
CA GLU A 135 -12.63 4.67 4.80
C GLU A 135 -13.89 4.83 5.68
N VAL A 136 -15.06 4.76 5.05
CA VAL A 136 -16.37 4.92 5.69
C VAL A 136 -17.19 3.65 5.48
N GLU A 137 -17.62 3.02 6.58
CA GLU A 137 -18.51 1.85 6.60
C GLU A 137 -19.98 2.18 6.27
#